data_AF-A0A8T0QLD1-F1
#
_entry.id   AF-A0A8T0QLD1-F1
#
_cell.length_a   1.000
_cell.length_b   1.000
_cell.length_c   1.000
_cell.angle_alpha   90.00
_cell.angle_beta   90.00
_cell.angle_gamma   90.00
#
_symmetry.space_group_name_H-M   'P 1'
#
loop_
_entity.id
_entity.type
_entity.pdbx_description
1 polymer ?
#
loop_
_entity_poly.entity_id
_entity_poly.type
_entity_poly.pdbx_seq_one_letter_code
_entity_poly.pdbx_strand_id
1 'polypeptide(L)'
;AHNTVSHSAASDGSGPRSYLTSWGGPGCTSSGSQGRMASVGSCGCNRVRFHGGHEFNFRGETATFYSKPGCAGTPYQVFEDTRACGNFGWHSIHIDC
;
A
#
# COMPACT_ATOMS: atom_id res chain seq x y z
N ALA A 1 -22.26 20.78 -17.25
CA ALA A 1 -20.97 20.11 -17.51
C ALA A 1 -20.08 20.31 -16.29
N HIS A 2 -19.89 19.28 -15.47
CA HIS A 2 -18.91 19.32 -14.38
C HIS A 2 -17.80 18.30 -14.69
N ASN A 3 -16.61 18.84 -14.88
CA ASN A 3 -15.40 18.16 -15.30
C ASN A 3 -14.73 17.59 -14.03
N THR A 4 -14.78 16.28 -13.82
CA THR A 4 -14.02 15.63 -12.75
C THR A 4 -12.82 14.95 -13.38
N VAL A 5 -11.64 15.52 -13.13
CA VAL A 5 -10.35 14.93 -13.51
C VAL A 5 -10.17 13.67 -12.68
N SER A 6 -10.62 12.53 -13.22
CA SER A 6 -10.18 11.23 -12.75
C SER A 6 -8.68 11.16 -12.97
N HIS A 7 -7.91 11.18 -11.87
CA HIS A 7 -6.52 10.78 -11.91
C HIS A 7 -6.49 9.29 -12.27
N SER A 8 -6.47 9.02 -13.56
CA SER A 8 -6.21 7.72 -14.15
C SER A 8 -4.81 7.30 -13.73
N ALA A 9 -4.72 6.50 -12.65
CA ALA A 9 -3.60 5.63 -12.44
C ALA A 9 -3.45 4.77 -13.70
N ALA A 10 -2.27 4.79 -14.30
CA ALA A 10 -1.95 4.16 -15.57
C ALA A 10 -2.57 2.76 -15.65
N SER A 11 -3.52 2.58 -16.57
CA SER A 11 -4.17 1.32 -16.83
C SER A 11 -3.39 0.60 -17.93
N ASP A 12 -2.30 -0.06 -17.55
CA ASP A 12 -1.64 -1.06 -18.41
C ASP A 12 -2.45 -2.35 -18.37
N GLY A 13 -3.50 -2.46 -19.20
CA GLY A 13 -4.10 -3.69 -19.75
C GLY A 13 -4.58 -4.84 -18.83
N SER A 14 -4.29 -4.82 -17.55
CA SER A 14 -4.66 -5.80 -16.52
C SER A 14 -5.51 -5.08 -15.49
N GLY A 15 -6.37 -5.77 -14.75
CA GLY A 15 -7.04 -5.16 -13.59
C GLY A 15 -6.03 -4.51 -12.61
N PRO A 16 -6.48 -3.73 -11.62
CA PRO A 16 -5.56 -3.22 -10.60
C PRO A 16 -4.80 -4.41 -9.98
N ARG A 17 -3.48 -4.38 -10.02
CA ARG A 17 -2.56 -5.36 -9.39
C ARG A 17 -2.69 -5.32 -7.86
N SER A 18 -2.13 -6.27 -7.12
CA SER A 18 -2.04 -6.15 -5.66
C SER A 18 -1.32 -4.85 -5.29
N TYR A 19 -1.82 -4.13 -4.29
CA TYR A 19 -1.20 -2.88 -3.85
C TYR A 19 -1.40 -2.66 -2.34
N LEU A 20 -0.48 -1.90 -1.75
CA LEU A 20 -0.54 -1.45 -0.37
C LEU A 20 -0.86 0.04 -0.32
N THR A 21 -1.90 0.42 0.40
CA THR A 21 -2.17 1.80 0.82
C THR A 21 -1.76 1.99 2.26
N SER A 22 -1.11 3.12 2.56
CA SER A 22 -0.65 3.48 3.90
C SER A 22 -1.03 4.92 4.25
N TRP A 23 -1.37 5.18 5.51
CA TRP A 23 -1.84 6.49 6.01
C TRP A 23 -0.91 7.08 7.08
N GLY A 24 -0.78 8.41 7.07
CA GLY A 24 0.02 9.20 8.02
C GLY A 24 -0.54 9.20 9.44
N GLY A 25 -1.85 9.00 9.58
CA GLY A 25 -2.54 8.77 10.85
C GLY A 25 -3.22 10.00 11.47
N PRO A 26 -3.93 9.78 12.61
CA PRO A 26 -4.05 8.49 13.31
C PRO A 26 -4.95 7.48 12.58
N GLY A 27 -4.49 6.23 12.47
CA GLY A 27 -5.21 5.16 11.78
C GLY A 27 -5.29 5.32 10.26
N CYS A 28 -6.32 4.73 9.64
CA CYS A 28 -6.59 4.86 8.21
C CYS A 28 -7.37 6.16 7.88
N THR A 29 -6.95 7.30 8.44
CA THR A 29 -7.63 8.58 8.21
C THR A 29 -6.96 9.38 7.09
N SER A 30 -7.78 9.92 6.21
CA SER A 30 -7.34 10.77 5.07
C SER A 30 -7.89 12.19 5.15
N SER A 31 -8.61 12.53 6.22
CA SER A 31 -9.31 13.80 6.38
C SER A 31 -8.58 14.75 7.33
N GLY A 32 -8.56 16.05 7.01
CA GLY A 32 -7.91 17.10 7.79
C GLY A 32 -6.43 17.31 7.42
N SER A 33 -5.76 18.25 8.10
CA SER A 33 -4.37 18.65 7.85
C SER A 33 -3.31 17.55 8.14
N GLN A 34 -3.74 16.41 8.71
CA GLN A 34 -2.89 15.22 8.96
C GLN A 34 -3.17 14.05 8.00
N GLY A 35 -4.20 14.16 7.15
CA GLY A 35 -4.67 13.11 6.24
C GLY A 35 -3.78 12.87 5.03
N ARG A 36 -2.59 12.30 5.27
CA ARG A 36 -1.67 11.88 4.19
C ARG A 36 -1.86 10.41 3.91
N MET A 37 -1.91 10.04 2.64
CA MET A 37 -1.89 8.64 2.21
C MET A 37 -0.95 8.43 1.03
N ALA A 38 -0.43 7.22 0.90
CA ALA A 38 0.37 6.80 -0.24
C ALA A 38 0.12 5.32 -0.54
N SER A 39 0.04 5.00 -1.83
CA SER A 39 -0.12 3.64 -2.31
C SER A 39 1.11 3.19 -3.11
N VAL A 40 1.47 1.92 -2.99
CA VAL A 40 2.53 1.26 -3.75
C VAL A 40 2.02 -0.07 -4.31
N GLY A 41 2.32 -0.35 -5.57
CA GLY A 41 1.82 -1.52 -6.29
C GLY A 41 2.71 -1.97 -7.44
N SER A 42 3.94 -1.44 -7.53
CA SER A 42 4.89 -1.86 -8.56
C SER A 42 5.47 -3.23 -8.22
N CYS A 43 5.83 -4.01 -9.23
CA CYS A 43 6.49 -5.29 -9.04
C CYS A 43 7.85 -5.12 -8.36
N GLY A 44 8.25 -6.14 -7.59
CA GLY A 44 9.48 -6.09 -6.81
C GLY A 44 9.33 -5.25 -5.54
N CYS A 45 10.44 -4.67 -5.07
CA CYS A 45 10.49 -4.03 -3.76
C CYS A 45 10.02 -2.57 -3.76
N ASN A 46 9.10 -2.25 -2.85
CA ASN A 46 8.53 -0.93 -2.67
C ASN A 46 8.74 -0.45 -1.23
N ARG A 47 8.99 0.85 -1.05
CA ARG A 47 9.09 1.47 0.28
C ARG A 47 7.72 1.92 0.79
N VAL A 48 7.39 1.55 2.02
CA VAL A 48 6.23 2.09 2.74
C VAL A 48 6.54 3.50 3.21
N ARG A 49 5.60 4.44 3.01
CA ARG A 49 5.82 5.86 3.31
C ARG A 49 5.23 6.31 4.64
N PHE A 50 4.11 5.72 5.04
CA PHE A 50 3.39 6.11 6.24
C PHE A 50 3.10 4.90 7.12
N HIS A 51 3.00 5.13 8.42
CA HIS A 51 2.92 4.06 9.42
C HIS A 51 1.67 4.14 10.30
N GLY A 52 0.81 5.16 10.15
CA GLY A 52 -0.38 5.36 10.99
C GLY A 52 -1.49 4.32 10.77
N GLY A 53 -1.53 3.69 9.60
CA GLY A 53 -2.40 2.56 9.25
C GLY A 53 -2.09 2.04 7.85
N HIS A 54 -2.54 0.84 7.53
CA HIS A 54 -2.38 0.25 6.19
C HIS A 54 -3.56 -0.61 5.75
N GLU A 55 -3.68 -0.76 4.44
CA GLU A 55 -4.58 -1.66 3.76
C GLU A 55 -3.83 -2.27 2.57
N PHE A 56 -3.71 -3.59 2.53
CA PHE A 56 -3.25 -4.33 1.37
C PHE A 56 -4.48 -4.89 0.65
N ASN A 57 -4.55 -4.61 -0.64
CA ASN A 57 -5.60 -5.10 -1.52
C ASN A 57 -5.00 -6.20 -2.38
N PHE A 58 -5.43 -7.44 -2.15
CA PHE A 58 -4.95 -8.61 -2.88
C PHE A 58 -5.71 -8.75 -4.20
N ARG A 59 -4.98 -8.90 -5.30
CA ARG A 59 -5.55 -8.99 -6.66
C ARG A 59 -5.01 -10.20 -7.44
N GLY A 60 -4.28 -11.08 -6.77
CA GLY A 60 -3.71 -12.30 -7.34
C GLY A 60 -2.20 -12.40 -7.11
N GLU A 61 -1.49 -11.28 -7.00
CA GLU A 61 -0.06 -11.26 -6.71
C GLU A 61 0.19 -11.47 -5.22
N THR A 62 1.02 -12.48 -4.91
CA THR A 62 1.55 -12.68 -3.57
C THR A 62 2.41 -11.49 -3.18
N ALA A 63 2.34 -11.05 -1.92
CA ALA A 63 3.25 -10.02 -1.42
C ALA A 63 3.91 -10.43 -0.11
N THR A 64 5.06 -9.83 0.18
CA THR A 64 5.80 -10.02 1.44
C THR A 64 6.09 -8.66 2.07
N PHE A 65 5.64 -8.46 3.30
CA PHE A 65 6.02 -7.33 4.13
C PHE A 65 7.36 -7.56 4.82
N TYR A 66 8.07 -6.45 5.06
CA TYR A 66 9.39 -6.48 5.67
C TYR A 66 9.52 -5.42 6.75
N SER A 67 10.16 -5.79 7.86
CA SER A 67 10.38 -4.90 9.01
C SER A 67 11.47 -3.85 8.79
N LYS A 68 12.17 -3.86 7.65
CA LYS A 68 13.14 -2.82 7.25
C LYS A 68 12.86 -2.31 5.84
N PRO A 69 13.36 -1.12 5.46
CA PRO A 69 13.33 -0.67 4.07
C PRO A 69 14.12 -1.61 3.15
N GLY A 70 13.80 -1.62 1.85
CA GLY A 70 14.56 -2.38 0.85
C GLY A 70 14.34 -3.89 0.90
N CYS A 71 13.17 -4.34 1.37
CA CYS A 71 12.77 -5.75 1.45
C CYS A 71 13.75 -6.60 2.26
N ALA A 72 14.16 -6.04 3.40
CA ALA A 72 15.12 -6.63 4.32
C ALA A 72 14.51 -6.81 5.73
N GLY A 73 15.16 -7.62 6.57
CA GLY A 73 14.66 -7.91 7.91
C GLY A 73 13.64 -9.04 7.90
N THR A 74 12.72 -9.03 8.87
CA THR A 74 11.75 -10.12 9.09
C THR A 74 10.69 -10.10 8.00
N PRO A 75 10.54 -11.18 7.21
CA PRO A 75 9.50 -11.28 6.19
C PRO A 75 8.16 -11.74 6.81
N TYR A 76 7.06 -11.25 6.24
CA TYR A 76 5.71 -11.74 6.51
C TYR A 76 4.90 -11.78 5.21
N GLN A 77 4.54 -12.97 4.76
CA GLN A 77 3.81 -13.18 3.51
C GLN A 77 2.32 -12.88 3.69
N VAL A 78 1.72 -12.26 2.68
CA VAL A 78 0.30 -11.94 2.62
C VAL A 78 -0.30 -12.38 1.29
N PHE A 79 -1.49 -12.96 1.37
CA PHE A 79 -2.19 -13.61 0.25
C PHE A 79 -3.68 -13.24 0.19
N GLU A 80 -4.09 -12.27 0.99
CA GLU A 80 -5.48 -11.85 1.13
C GLU A 80 -5.53 -10.36 1.46
N ASP A 81 -6.71 -9.77 1.33
CA ASP A 81 -6.94 -8.40 1.74
C ASP A 81 -6.66 -8.27 3.24
N THR A 82 -5.81 -7.31 3.63
CA THR A 82 -5.52 -7.04 5.04
C THR A 82 -5.65 -5.57 5.34
N ARG A 83 -6.20 -5.22 6.50
CA ARG A 83 -6.35 -3.83 6.93
C ARG A 83 -6.10 -3.69 8.42
N ALA A 84 -5.24 -2.76 8.78
CA ALA A 84 -5.03 -2.36 10.16
C ALA A 84 -4.94 -0.84 10.26
N CYS A 85 -5.89 -0.24 11.00
CA CYS A 85 -5.94 1.20 11.24
C CYS A 85 -5.26 1.60 12.55
N GLY A 86 -4.14 0.94 12.85
CA GLY A 86 -3.23 1.30 13.94
C GLY A 86 -1.80 1.37 13.42
N ASN A 87 -0.90 1.87 14.26
CA ASN A 87 0.52 1.95 13.91
C ASN A 87 1.07 0.54 13.58
N PHE A 88 1.92 0.41 12.56
CA PHE A 88 2.46 -0.87 12.12
C PHE A 88 3.95 -0.80 11.79
N GLY A 89 4.64 -1.94 11.91
CA GLY A 89 6.10 -2.04 11.84
C GLY A 89 6.69 -2.38 10.47
N TRP A 90 5.90 -2.34 9.39
CA TRP A 90 6.36 -2.69 8.05
C TRP A 90 6.92 -1.47 7.32
N HIS A 91 8.12 -1.58 6.79
CA HIS A 91 8.85 -0.50 6.12
C HIS A 91 9.02 -0.71 4.61
N SER A 92 8.83 -1.92 4.12
CA SER A 92 8.77 -2.22 2.70
C SER A 92 7.87 -3.42 2.39
N ILE A 93 7.47 -3.52 1.12
CA ILE A 93 6.67 -4.62 0.58
C ILE A 93 7.30 -5.09 -0.74
N HIS A 94 7.44 -6.40 -0.92
CA HIS A 94 7.74 -7.02 -2.21
C HIS A 94 6.46 -7.57 -2.82
N ILE A 95 6.16 -7.24 -4.08
CA ILE A 95 5.02 -7.78 -4.82
C ILE A 95 5.57 -8.70 -5.92
N ASP A 96 5.14 -9.97 -5.89
CA ASP A 96 5.55 -11.00 -6.84
C ASP A 96 4.67 -10.93 -8.10
N CYS A 97 5.33 -10.55 -9.19
CA CYS A 97 4.83 -10.44 -10.54
C CYS A 97 5.80 -11.19 -11.45
#